data_AF-A0A367YBU7-F1
#
_entry.id   AF-A0A367YBU7-F1
#
_cell.length_a   1.000
_cell.length_b   1.000
_cell.length_c   1.000
_cell.angle_alpha   90.00
_cell.angle_beta   90.00
_cell.angle_gamma   90.00
#
_symmetry.space_group_name_H-M   'P 1'
#
loop_
_entity.id
_entity.type
_entity.pdbx_description
1 polymer ?
#
loop_
_entity_poly.entity_id
_entity_poly.type
_entity_poly.pdbx_seq_one_letter_code
_entity_poly.pdbx_strand_id
1 'polypeptide(L)'
;MKRKYNPPLNIPIVPSHCGTIDNESQVSVLVMSDSHVVVGSVNGTIKFYTVKDNSSLECVKQYNAHGSNTVKQLLLQGSKLASIAEDDKHIKIFDLNTLDMIQTIELPFLPNVSTSISNSWHTNEQLMISSTENELHCVSLEDVTFEKVKNMHKFEIRAMRYNSKYGCFVSVDEKGLIEIWDPLTFEIPSSVLFKMKSLTDLFYFRKNKLLVEFVEFSSDQESFACGYDNGIQVFDMKTGKIVHAVQADRVRNSTVLFDKNSVVYSTSTGIEVYDLDLQESDSIGSDDALEFHQFGILKNSKIGILTTEMITSDNAIINSKLSSKPILVSSVPNSSQIYIFSDVSTADTPVAKKPANYTKATLHTTKGDIKIQLFPQHTPKTVENFITLCKQSYYNNVIFHRVIPEFMIQTGDPKGDGTGGESCWGGYFKDEFTDQLSHEKYMVSMANAGANTNGSQFFITTEDVTFLDGKHTIFGKVVSGTDVVQSIEEVETDKDDKPLDRIVILSTTLEK
;
A
#
# COMPACT_ATOMS: atom_id res chain seq x y z
N MET A 1 7.68 34.23 -5.16
CA MET A 1 7.85 32.80 -5.48
C MET A 1 7.22 32.01 -4.35
N LYS A 2 6.01 31.45 -4.55
CA LYS A 2 5.43 30.50 -3.60
C LYS A 2 6.29 29.23 -3.67
N ARG A 3 6.93 28.82 -2.57
CA ARG A 3 7.58 27.51 -2.47
C ARG A 3 6.52 26.47 -2.86
N LYS A 4 6.80 25.63 -3.85
CA LYS A 4 5.99 24.44 -4.10
C LYS A 4 6.12 23.59 -2.84
N TYR A 5 5.02 23.45 -2.11
CA TYR A 5 4.89 22.54 -0.98
C TYR A 5 5.14 21.12 -1.52
N ASN A 6 6.26 20.53 -1.13
CA ASN A 6 6.53 19.11 -1.34
C ASN A 6 6.21 18.44 -0.01
N PRO A 7 5.28 17.47 0.02
CA PRO A 7 4.90 16.85 1.28
C PRO A 7 6.11 16.18 1.92
N PRO A 8 6.35 16.41 3.21
CA PRO A 8 7.46 15.80 3.90
C PRO A 8 7.21 14.28 3.98
N LEU A 9 8.23 13.46 3.73
CA LEU A 9 8.22 11.99 3.55
C LEU A 9 7.74 11.37 2.22
N ASN A 10 7.37 12.12 1.17
CA ASN A 10 6.88 11.51 -0.09
C ASN A 10 5.68 10.56 0.13
N ILE A 11 4.84 10.83 1.14
CA ILE A 11 3.70 9.99 1.55
C ILE A 11 2.52 10.25 0.60
N PRO A 12 1.71 9.21 0.28
CA PRO A 12 0.46 9.42 -0.44
C PRO A 12 -0.53 10.24 0.41
N ILE A 13 -0.77 11.49 0.04
CA ILE A 13 -1.80 12.34 0.67
C ILE A 13 -3.10 12.14 -0.09
N VAL A 14 -3.91 11.19 0.36
CA VAL A 14 -5.17 10.81 -0.28
C VAL A 14 -6.34 10.85 0.70
N PRO A 15 -7.52 11.35 0.28
CA PRO A 15 -8.65 11.55 1.19
C PRO A 15 -9.35 10.25 1.59
N SER A 16 -9.17 9.17 0.82
CA SER A 16 -9.77 7.85 1.08
C SER A 16 -8.79 6.72 0.76
N HIS A 17 -8.97 5.57 1.39
CA HIS A 17 -8.25 4.34 1.04
C HIS A 17 -8.56 3.89 -0.40
N CYS A 18 -7.58 3.25 -1.04
CA CYS A 18 -7.71 2.68 -2.39
C CYS A 18 -7.99 1.17 -2.39
N GLY A 19 -7.77 0.49 -1.26
CA GLY A 19 -8.01 -0.95 -1.14
C GLY A 19 -8.15 -1.40 0.30
N THR A 20 -8.86 -2.52 0.48
CA THR A 20 -9.13 -3.13 1.79
C THR A 20 -8.89 -4.63 1.70
N ILE A 21 -8.29 -5.18 2.74
CA ILE A 21 -7.97 -6.61 2.85
C ILE A 21 -8.51 -7.12 4.17
N ASP A 22 -9.16 -8.28 4.13
CA ASP A 22 -9.57 -8.97 5.34
C ASP A 22 -8.44 -9.89 5.82
N ASN A 23 -7.94 -9.64 7.02
CA ASN A 23 -6.95 -10.47 7.71
C ASN A 23 -7.59 -11.72 8.35
N GLU A 24 -8.91 -11.93 8.22
CA GLU A 24 -9.74 -12.99 8.83
C GLU A 24 -9.83 -12.94 10.36
N SER A 25 -8.81 -12.40 11.01
CA SER A 25 -8.71 -12.21 12.45
C SER A 25 -8.39 -10.76 12.74
N GLN A 26 -8.86 -10.26 13.87
CA GLN A 26 -8.62 -8.88 14.28
C GLN A 26 -7.10 -8.58 14.34
N VAL A 27 -6.71 -7.45 13.76
CA VAL A 27 -5.33 -6.99 13.75
C VAL A 27 -4.99 -6.39 15.10
N SER A 28 -3.87 -6.83 15.70
CA SER A 28 -3.35 -6.28 16.96
C SER A 28 -2.09 -5.45 16.75
N VAL A 29 -1.21 -5.88 15.83
CA VAL A 29 0.05 -5.19 15.52
C VAL A 29 0.34 -5.25 14.02
N LEU A 30 0.76 -4.12 13.44
CA LEU A 30 1.15 -3.99 12.04
C LEU A 30 2.51 -3.31 11.95
N VAL A 31 3.43 -3.94 11.21
CA VAL A 31 4.79 -3.43 11.00
C VAL A 31 5.19 -3.64 9.55
N MET A 32 5.97 -2.71 9.01
CA MET A 32 6.38 -2.68 7.60
C MET A 32 7.89 -2.88 7.50
N SER A 33 8.32 -3.90 6.76
CA SER A 33 9.71 -4.01 6.30
C SER A 33 9.88 -3.33 4.94
N ASP A 34 11.08 -3.36 4.37
CA ASP A 34 11.33 -2.77 3.04
C ASP A 34 10.51 -3.44 1.92
N SER A 35 10.07 -4.68 2.12
CA SER A 35 9.43 -5.49 1.07
C SER A 35 8.14 -6.18 1.49
N HIS A 36 7.84 -6.24 2.78
CA HIS A 36 6.70 -7.00 3.30
C HIS A 36 5.92 -6.20 4.35
N VAL A 37 4.62 -6.40 4.37
CA VAL A 37 3.73 -6.00 5.46
C VAL A 37 3.61 -7.20 6.40
N VAL A 38 3.92 -7.01 7.67
CA VAL A 38 3.79 -8.06 8.68
C VAL A 38 2.68 -7.69 9.64
N VAL A 39 1.73 -8.61 9.80
CA VAL A 39 0.53 -8.41 10.62
C VAL A 39 0.46 -9.48 11.70
N GLY A 40 0.43 -9.04 12.95
CA GLY A 40 0.11 -9.85 14.11
C GLY A 40 -1.36 -9.69 14.48
N SER A 41 -1.99 -10.81 14.83
CA SER A 41 -3.43 -10.88 15.13
C SER A 41 -3.69 -11.23 16.58
N VAL A 42 -4.91 -10.97 17.05
CA VAL A 42 -5.33 -11.29 18.44
C VAL A 42 -5.33 -12.78 18.75
N ASN A 43 -5.42 -13.63 17.73
CA ASN A 43 -5.39 -15.08 17.88
C ASN A 43 -3.98 -15.68 17.78
N GLY A 44 -2.92 -14.89 17.89
CA GLY A 44 -1.53 -15.39 17.83
C GLY A 44 -1.02 -15.69 16.43
N THR A 45 -1.81 -15.40 15.39
CA THR A 45 -1.40 -15.59 14.00
C THR A 45 -0.55 -14.41 13.52
N ILE A 46 0.53 -14.74 12.81
CA ILE A 46 1.39 -13.80 12.09
C ILE A 46 1.27 -14.07 10.61
N LYS A 47 0.88 -13.05 9.85
CA LYS A 47 0.76 -13.09 8.38
C LYS A 47 1.75 -12.15 7.73
N PHE A 48 2.37 -12.62 6.66
CA PHE A 48 3.29 -11.88 5.81
C PHE A 48 2.60 -11.59 4.50
N TYR A 49 2.42 -10.30 4.19
CA TYR A 49 1.86 -9.85 2.93
C TYR A 49 2.92 -9.17 2.07
N THR A 50 2.79 -9.32 0.76
CA THR A 50 3.57 -8.57 -0.23
C THR A 50 2.63 -7.71 -1.07
N VAL A 51 3.15 -6.62 -1.63
CA VAL A 51 2.38 -5.78 -2.55
C VAL A 51 2.23 -6.52 -3.88
N LYS A 52 0.99 -6.78 -4.26
CA LYS A 52 0.64 -7.32 -5.57
C LYS A 52 0.40 -6.19 -6.56
N ASP A 53 -0.49 -5.28 -6.19
CA ASP A 53 -0.78 -4.03 -6.92
C ASP A 53 -0.77 -2.85 -5.93
N ASN A 54 -0.77 -1.61 -6.44
CA ASN A 54 -0.77 -0.41 -5.59
C ASN A 54 -2.00 -0.28 -4.65
N SER A 55 -2.96 -1.19 -4.75
CA SER A 55 -4.20 -1.24 -3.98
C SER A 55 -4.48 -2.62 -3.37
N SER A 56 -3.59 -3.60 -3.57
CA SER A 56 -3.83 -4.99 -3.16
C SER A 56 -2.55 -5.60 -2.57
N LEU A 57 -2.71 -6.35 -1.48
CA LEU A 57 -1.66 -7.15 -0.87
C LEU A 57 -2.04 -8.62 -1.00
N GLU A 58 -1.03 -9.44 -1.24
CA GLU A 58 -1.16 -10.89 -1.30
C GLU A 58 -0.52 -11.51 -0.07
N CYS A 59 -1.24 -12.39 0.62
CA CYS A 59 -0.69 -13.15 1.73
C CYS A 59 0.29 -14.19 1.18
N VAL A 60 1.58 -13.99 1.45
CA VAL A 60 2.64 -14.90 1.02
C VAL A 60 2.74 -16.09 1.99
N LYS A 61 2.62 -15.81 3.29
CA LYS A 61 2.82 -16.83 4.31
C LYS A 61 2.11 -16.50 5.61
N GLN A 62 1.70 -17.54 6.32
CA GLN A 62 0.99 -17.45 7.58
C GLN A 62 1.54 -18.46 8.58
N TYR A 63 1.66 -18.02 9.83
CA TYR A 63 2.06 -18.86 10.95
C TYR A 63 1.09 -18.65 12.12
N ASN A 64 0.63 -19.75 12.72
CA ASN A 64 0.11 -19.67 14.08
C ASN A 64 1.31 -19.71 15.05
N ALA A 65 1.82 -18.54 15.38
CA ALA A 65 3.03 -18.40 16.16
C ALA A 65 2.74 -18.59 17.66
N HIS A 66 1.77 -17.84 18.20
CA HIS A 66 1.53 -17.74 19.65
C HIS A 66 0.23 -18.43 20.12
N GLY A 67 -0.25 -19.43 19.38
CA GLY A 67 -1.39 -20.25 19.78
C GLY A 67 -2.72 -19.50 19.74
N SER A 68 -3.18 -19.00 20.89
CA SER A 68 -4.39 -18.16 21.03
C SER A 68 -4.09 -16.80 21.66
N ASN A 69 -2.82 -16.50 21.92
CA ASN A 69 -2.41 -15.29 22.62
C ASN A 69 -2.28 -14.10 21.66
N THR A 70 -2.69 -12.92 22.10
CA THR A 70 -2.61 -11.69 21.29
C THR A 70 -1.18 -11.35 20.96
N VAL A 71 -0.83 -11.20 19.67
CA VAL A 71 0.48 -10.67 19.29
C VAL A 71 0.56 -9.20 19.71
N LYS A 72 1.40 -8.89 20.69
CA LYS A 72 1.50 -7.55 21.30
C LYS A 72 2.50 -6.67 20.56
N GLN A 73 3.63 -7.24 20.13
CA GLN A 73 4.70 -6.47 19.51
C GLN A 73 5.43 -7.26 18.42
N LEU A 74 5.76 -6.55 17.34
CA LEU A 74 6.61 -7.00 16.25
C LEU A 74 7.81 -6.05 16.17
N LEU A 75 9.02 -6.59 16.30
CA LEU A 75 10.25 -5.81 16.28
C LEU A 75 11.09 -6.17 15.06
N LEU A 76 11.33 -5.19 14.18
CA LEU A 76 12.22 -5.33 13.05
C LEU A 76 13.67 -5.06 13.44
N GLN A 77 14.57 -5.95 13.03
CA GLN A 77 16.02 -5.81 13.16
C GLN A 77 16.68 -6.22 11.84
N GLY A 78 16.83 -5.26 10.93
CA GLY A 78 17.39 -5.54 9.60
C GLY A 78 16.54 -6.58 8.86
N SER A 79 17.12 -7.76 8.60
CA SER A 79 16.43 -8.86 7.92
C SER A 79 15.66 -9.80 8.86
N LYS A 80 15.69 -9.58 10.18
CA LYS A 80 14.97 -10.42 11.15
C LYS A 80 13.79 -9.68 11.76
N LEU A 81 12.83 -10.47 12.21
CA LEU A 81 11.63 -10.02 12.90
C LEU A 81 11.47 -10.84 14.18
N ALA A 82 11.37 -10.17 15.33
CA ALA A 82 11.00 -10.80 16.59
C ALA A 82 9.52 -10.54 16.90
N SER A 83 8.77 -11.59 17.18
CA SER A 83 7.37 -11.50 17.62
C SER A 83 7.23 -11.85 19.09
N ILE A 84 6.43 -11.03 19.78
CA ILE A 84 6.14 -11.16 21.22
C ILE A 84 4.63 -11.06 21.40
N ALA A 85 4.06 -11.99 22.14
CA ALA A 85 2.65 -12.02 22.47
C ALA A 85 2.38 -11.72 23.95
N GLU A 86 1.16 -11.30 24.25
CA GLU A 86 0.66 -11.14 25.61
C GLU A 86 0.54 -12.52 26.28
N ASP A 87 0.92 -12.60 27.56
CA ASP A 87 0.92 -13.83 28.35
C ASP A 87 1.67 -15.02 27.74
N ASP A 88 2.57 -14.77 26.77
CA ASP A 88 3.48 -15.76 26.22
C ASP A 88 4.92 -15.47 26.65
N LYS A 89 5.59 -16.51 27.14
CA LYS A 89 7.01 -16.46 27.47
C LYS A 89 7.90 -16.74 26.27
N HIS A 90 7.36 -17.01 25.09
CA HIS A 90 8.15 -17.31 23.92
C HIS A 90 8.33 -16.09 23.02
N ILE A 91 9.59 -15.79 22.66
CA ILE A 91 9.92 -14.91 21.54
C ILE A 91 10.11 -15.79 20.31
N LYS A 92 9.47 -15.44 19.18
CA LYS A 92 9.66 -16.15 17.91
C LYS A 92 10.37 -15.25 16.93
N ILE A 93 11.46 -15.75 16.36
CA ILE A 93 12.32 -15.03 15.42
C ILE A 93 12.06 -15.55 14.02
N PHE A 94 11.79 -14.64 13.09
CA PHE A 94 11.54 -14.90 11.69
C PHE A 94 12.62 -14.24 10.84
N ASP A 95 13.03 -14.89 9.76
CA ASP A 95 13.84 -14.31 8.69
C ASP A 95 12.91 -13.69 7.65
N LEU A 96 13.06 -12.40 7.36
CA LEU A 96 12.24 -11.69 6.37
C LEU A 96 12.64 -12.01 4.93
N ASN A 97 13.82 -12.59 4.70
CA ASN A 97 14.25 -12.98 3.35
C ASN A 97 13.61 -14.31 2.91
N THR A 98 13.58 -15.29 3.81
CA THR A 98 12.99 -16.62 3.57
C THR A 98 11.54 -16.73 4.06
N LEU A 99 11.10 -15.76 4.88
CA LEU A 99 9.83 -15.77 5.59
C LEU A 99 9.68 -17.00 6.50
N ASP A 100 10.79 -17.62 6.93
CA ASP A 100 10.77 -18.79 7.81
C ASP A 100 10.95 -18.38 9.28
N MET A 101 10.27 -19.11 10.17
CA MET A 101 10.55 -19.04 11.61
C MET A 101 11.87 -19.76 11.88
N ILE A 102 12.88 -19.01 12.31
CA ILE A 102 14.24 -19.51 12.56
C ILE A 102 14.36 -20.11 13.95
N GLN A 103 13.84 -19.40 14.96
CA GLN A 103 14.12 -19.71 16.36
C GLN A 103 12.94 -19.36 17.25
N THR A 104 12.75 -20.16 18.30
CA THR A 104 11.86 -19.84 19.42
C THR A 104 12.71 -19.81 20.70
N ILE A 105 12.62 -18.70 21.43
CA ILE A 105 13.37 -18.47 22.68
C ILE A 105 12.35 -18.43 23.82
N GLU A 106 12.52 -19.29 24.83
CA GLU A 106 11.72 -19.28 26.05
C GLU A 106 12.33 -18.31 27.07
N LEU A 107 11.54 -17.32 27.49
CA LEU A 107 11.89 -16.34 28.50
C LEU A 107 11.56 -16.87 29.90
N PRO A 108 12.40 -16.60 30.91
CA PRO A 108 12.07 -16.94 32.29
C PRO A 108 10.95 -16.07 32.88
N PHE A 109 10.67 -14.91 32.28
CA PHE A 109 9.70 -13.90 32.72
C PHE A 109 8.65 -13.61 31.64
N LEU A 110 7.57 -12.92 32.02
CA LEU A 110 6.55 -12.43 31.07
C LEU A 110 6.98 -11.07 30.50
N PRO A 111 7.09 -10.93 29.16
CA PRO A 111 7.51 -9.69 28.53
C PRO A 111 6.40 -8.64 28.54
N ASN A 112 6.76 -7.36 28.69
CA ASN A 112 5.84 -6.23 28.65
C ASN A 112 6.14 -5.27 27.50
N VAL A 113 7.20 -4.46 27.63
CA VAL A 113 7.67 -3.54 26.58
C VAL A 113 9.04 -3.99 26.12
N SER A 114 9.22 -4.09 24.81
CA SER A 114 10.49 -4.49 24.22
C SER A 114 10.98 -3.49 23.19
N THR A 115 12.30 -3.43 23.01
CA THR A 115 12.92 -2.64 21.95
C THR A 115 14.18 -3.33 21.48
N SER A 116 14.48 -3.17 20.19
CA SER A 116 15.75 -3.58 19.61
C SER A 116 16.88 -2.66 20.04
N ILE A 117 18.04 -3.26 20.32
CA ILE A 117 19.31 -2.55 20.40
C ILE A 117 20.04 -2.86 19.11
N SER A 118 20.17 -1.88 18.21
CA SER A 118 21.00 -2.03 17.02
C SER A 118 22.07 -0.96 17.04
N ASN A 119 23.31 -1.38 17.35
CA ASN A 119 24.48 -0.59 17.03
C ASN A 119 25.07 -1.12 15.74
N SER A 120 25.15 -0.28 14.72
CA SER A 120 25.51 -0.64 13.35
C SER A 120 26.95 -1.16 13.16
N TRP A 121 27.69 -1.50 14.23
CA TRP A 121 29.10 -1.91 14.15
C TRP A 121 29.43 -3.27 14.75
N HIS A 122 28.54 -3.88 15.55
CA HIS A 122 28.75 -5.26 16.04
C HIS A 122 27.45 -6.06 15.91
N THR A 123 27.59 -7.24 15.35
CA THR A 123 26.58 -8.28 15.04
C THR A 123 25.90 -8.88 16.28
N ASN A 124 25.80 -8.17 17.40
CA ASN A 124 25.11 -8.70 18.58
C ASN A 124 23.67 -8.19 18.57
N GLU A 125 22.76 -9.00 18.02
CA GLU A 125 21.33 -8.77 18.07
C GLU A 125 20.82 -8.88 19.51
N GLN A 126 20.59 -7.74 20.14
CA GLN A 126 20.11 -7.67 21.51
C GLN A 126 18.72 -7.03 21.59
N LEU A 127 17.92 -7.49 22.55
CA LEU A 127 16.63 -6.93 22.90
C LEU A 127 16.67 -6.44 24.35
N MET A 128 16.23 -5.21 24.58
CA MET A 128 15.85 -4.77 25.92
C MET A 128 14.38 -5.06 26.13
N ILE A 129 14.05 -5.80 27.18
CA ILE A 129 12.67 -6.20 27.51
C ILE A 129 12.39 -5.85 28.97
N SER A 130 11.30 -5.13 29.22
CA SER A 130 10.73 -4.98 30.55
C SER A 130 9.80 -6.15 30.86
N SER A 131 9.83 -6.66 32.08
CA SER A 131 8.87 -7.65 32.56
C SER A 131 7.60 -6.98 33.12
N THR A 132 6.53 -7.77 33.29
CA THR A 132 5.32 -7.33 34.00
C THR A 132 5.57 -7.03 35.48
N GLU A 133 6.67 -7.55 36.05
CA GLU A 133 7.12 -7.24 37.42
C GLU A 133 7.98 -5.97 37.48
N ASN A 134 8.05 -5.21 36.39
CA ASN A 134 8.88 -4.03 36.25
C ASN A 134 10.38 -4.33 36.47
N GLU A 135 10.89 -5.40 35.86
CA GLU A 135 12.33 -5.69 35.79
C GLU A 135 12.83 -5.50 34.35
N LEU A 136 14.04 -4.98 34.16
CA LEU A 136 14.65 -4.82 32.84
C LEU A 136 15.62 -5.96 32.57
N HIS A 137 15.52 -6.57 31.40
CA HIS A 137 16.39 -7.64 30.95
C HIS A 137 16.99 -7.30 29.58
N CYS A 138 18.29 -7.51 29.44
CA CYS A 138 18.98 -7.54 28.15
C CYS A 138 19.01 -9.00 27.69
N VAL A 139 18.46 -9.26 26.50
CA VAL A 139 18.36 -10.59 25.90
C VAL A 139 19.21 -10.61 24.65
N SER A 140 20.25 -11.45 24.63
CA SER A 140 21.02 -11.72 23.41
C SER A 140 20.33 -12.80 22.60
N LEU A 141 20.00 -12.53 21.34
CA LEU A 141 19.30 -13.48 20.48
C LEU A 141 20.21 -14.61 19.98
N GLU A 142 21.50 -14.31 19.77
CA GLU A 142 22.47 -15.29 19.26
C GLU A 142 22.88 -16.31 20.32
N ASP A 143 23.28 -15.82 21.50
CA ASP A 143 23.76 -16.66 22.60
C ASP A 143 22.64 -17.15 23.53
N VAL A 144 21.42 -16.62 23.37
CA VAL A 144 20.26 -16.89 24.23
C VAL A 144 20.60 -16.66 25.71
N THR A 145 21.19 -15.49 25.99
CA THR A 145 21.53 -15.07 27.35
C THR A 145 20.52 -14.06 27.88
N PHE A 146 20.25 -14.13 29.19
CA PHE A 146 19.32 -13.25 29.88
C PHE A 146 20.06 -12.53 31.00
N GLU A 147 20.40 -11.26 30.78
CA GLU A 147 21.07 -10.44 31.78
C GLU A 147 20.07 -9.49 32.42
N LYS A 148 19.93 -9.57 33.74
CA LYS A 148 19.11 -8.61 34.49
C LYS A 148 19.86 -7.29 34.61
N VAL A 149 19.17 -6.23 34.21
CA VAL A 149 19.70 -4.88 34.12
C VAL A 149 19.13 -4.01 35.25
N LYS A 150 19.86 -2.98 35.66
CA LYS A 150 19.39 -2.00 36.65
C LYS A 150 18.10 -1.35 36.15
N ASN A 151 17.04 -1.35 36.98
CA ASN A 151 15.82 -0.65 36.62
C ASN A 151 15.97 0.86 36.88
N MET A 152 15.56 1.67 35.91
CA MET A 152 15.60 3.13 35.98
C MET A 152 14.31 3.69 36.60
N HIS A 153 13.17 3.00 36.37
CA HIS A 153 11.86 3.48 36.78
C HIS A 153 11.37 2.77 38.05
N LYS A 154 10.66 3.52 38.91
CA LYS A 154 9.96 2.94 40.07
C LYS A 154 8.62 2.31 39.67
N PHE A 155 7.98 2.87 38.65
CA PHE A 155 6.69 2.41 38.12
C PHE A 155 6.91 1.67 36.79
N GLU A 156 5.89 0.98 36.32
CA GLU A 156 5.94 0.19 35.09
C GLU A 156 6.31 1.08 33.88
N ILE A 157 7.17 0.54 33.02
CA ILE A 157 7.62 1.21 31.80
C ILE A 157 6.52 1.05 30.74
N ARG A 158 6.01 2.17 30.25
CA ARG A 158 4.99 2.26 29.21
C ARG A 158 5.58 2.24 27.80
N ALA A 159 6.69 2.95 27.61
CA ALA A 159 7.35 3.06 26.32
C ALA A 159 8.86 3.14 26.50
N MET A 160 9.59 2.50 25.58
CA MET A 160 11.05 2.49 25.56
C MET A 160 11.55 2.38 24.13
N ARG A 161 12.57 3.17 23.78
CA ARG A 161 13.25 3.14 22.48
C ARG A 161 14.74 3.36 22.63
N TYR A 162 15.53 2.75 21.74
CA TYR A 162 16.97 2.94 21.64
C TYR A 162 17.33 4.00 20.59
N ASN A 163 18.20 4.94 20.96
CA ASN A 163 18.79 5.91 20.06
C ASN A 163 20.20 5.41 19.67
N SER A 164 20.35 4.90 18.46
CA SER A 164 21.62 4.40 17.93
C SER A 164 22.68 5.48 17.72
N LYS A 165 22.27 6.74 17.46
CA LYS A 165 23.20 7.87 17.23
C LYS A 165 23.95 8.28 18.49
N TYR A 166 23.25 8.34 19.62
CA TYR A 166 23.81 8.72 20.92
C TYR A 166 24.09 7.53 21.83
N GLY A 167 23.73 6.32 21.40
CA GLY A 167 23.95 5.07 22.12
C GLY A 167 23.15 4.97 23.42
N CYS A 168 21.96 5.57 23.51
CA CYS A 168 21.21 5.70 24.76
C CYS A 168 19.74 5.30 24.61
N PHE A 169 19.10 4.97 25.73
CA PHE A 169 17.67 4.70 25.80
C PHE A 169 16.89 5.93 26.23
N VAL A 170 15.70 6.08 25.66
CA VAL A 170 14.64 6.94 26.20
C VAL A 170 13.52 6.02 26.66
N SER A 171 13.16 6.08 27.95
CA SER A 171 12.08 5.30 28.52
C SER A 171 11.14 6.17 29.35
N VAL A 172 9.87 5.77 29.40
CA VAL A 172 8.80 6.52 30.08
C VAL A 172 7.97 5.59 30.94
N ASP A 173 7.71 5.98 32.18
CA ASP A 173 6.85 5.24 33.10
C ASP A 173 5.36 5.63 33.01
N GLU A 174 4.49 4.85 33.67
CA GLU A 174 3.05 5.15 33.81
C GLU A 174 2.73 6.48 34.50
N LYS A 175 3.69 7.12 35.18
CA LYS A 175 3.51 8.44 35.80
C LYS A 175 4.01 9.57 34.91
N GLY A 176 4.43 9.28 33.68
CA GLY A 176 4.94 10.26 32.72
C GLY A 176 6.33 10.79 33.07
N LEU A 177 7.14 10.04 33.82
CA LEU A 177 8.55 10.36 34.01
C LEU A 177 9.35 9.88 32.78
N ILE A 178 10.00 10.81 32.10
CA ILE A 178 10.93 10.48 31.01
C ILE A 178 12.34 10.32 31.58
N GLU A 179 13.01 9.24 31.20
CA GLU A 179 14.41 9.00 31.52
C GLU A 179 15.24 8.74 30.27
N ILE A 180 16.40 9.40 30.22
CA ILE A 180 17.42 9.19 29.19
C ILE A 180 18.64 8.60 29.89
N TRP A 181 19.08 7.42 29.46
CA TRP A 181 20.13 6.67 30.14
C TRP A 181 20.97 5.85 29.15
N ASP A 182 22.25 5.68 29.48
CA ASP A 182 23.20 4.88 28.71
C ASP A 182 23.11 3.40 29.18
N PRO A 183 23.03 2.42 28.26
CA PRO A 183 22.91 1.01 28.62
C PRO A 183 24.13 0.38 29.28
N LEU A 184 25.32 0.98 29.16
CA LEU A 184 26.53 0.46 29.78
C LEU A 184 26.72 1.03 31.19
N THR A 185 26.41 2.31 31.39
CA THR A 185 26.66 3.01 32.66
C THR A 185 25.42 3.15 33.53
N PHE A 186 24.22 3.05 32.96
CA PHE A 186 22.93 3.31 33.62
C PHE A 186 22.83 4.72 34.24
N GLU A 187 23.55 5.67 33.66
CA GLU A 187 23.57 7.07 34.01
C GLU A 187 23.16 7.93 32.81
N ILE A 188 23.04 9.24 33.04
CA ILE A 188 22.78 10.20 31.95
C ILE A 188 23.95 10.13 30.97
N PRO A 189 23.70 9.88 29.67
CA PRO A 189 24.76 9.75 28.67
C PRO A 189 25.64 11.00 28.59
N SER A 190 26.94 10.83 28.35
CA SER A 190 27.84 11.97 28.10
C SER A 190 27.55 12.71 26.79
N SER A 191 26.75 12.10 25.91
CA SER A 191 26.30 12.65 24.64
C SER A 191 25.23 13.75 24.77
N VAL A 192 24.55 13.85 25.91
CA VAL A 192 23.59 14.94 26.17
C VAL A 192 24.27 16.14 26.84
N LEU A 193 23.75 17.34 26.57
CA LEU A 193 24.33 18.61 27.04
C LEU A 193 23.94 18.94 28.49
N PHE A 194 22.88 18.33 29.02
CA PHE A 194 22.41 18.60 30.38
C PHE A 194 22.99 17.59 31.37
N LYS A 195 23.42 18.10 32.53
CA LYS A 195 23.87 17.26 33.66
C LYS A 195 22.80 17.06 34.73
N MET A 196 21.80 17.95 34.80
CA MET A 196 20.71 17.87 35.75
C MET A 196 19.36 17.90 35.02
N LYS A 197 18.48 16.95 35.35
CA LYS A 197 17.11 16.85 34.81
C LYS A 197 16.23 18.07 35.15
N SER A 198 16.61 18.90 36.13
CA SER A 198 15.87 20.12 36.47
C SER A 198 16.00 21.24 35.44
N LEU A 199 17.01 21.18 34.57
CA LEU A 199 17.26 22.15 33.50
C LEU A 199 16.57 21.77 32.18
N THR A 200 15.82 20.67 32.19
CA THR A 200 15.15 20.07 31.04
C THR A 200 13.64 20.05 31.24
N ASP A 201 12.91 19.74 30.16
CA ASP A 201 11.45 19.63 30.18
C ASP A 201 10.97 18.18 30.34
N LEU A 202 11.87 17.25 30.68
CA LEU A 202 11.57 15.81 30.83
C LEU A 202 10.53 15.49 31.92
N PHE A 203 10.24 16.45 32.81
CA PHE A 203 9.19 16.35 33.83
C PHE A 203 7.82 16.85 33.36
N TYR A 204 7.68 17.32 32.13
CA TYR A 204 6.44 17.92 31.62
C TYR A 204 5.22 17.03 31.84
N PHE A 205 5.26 15.77 31.38
CA PHE A 205 4.12 14.85 31.50
C PHE A 205 3.80 14.52 32.95
N ARG A 206 4.82 14.23 33.77
CA ARG A 206 4.63 13.99 35.21
C ARG A 206 4.04 15.18 35.97
N LYS A 207 4.48 16.41 35.66
CA LYS A 207 3.93 17.64 36.26
C LYS A 207 2.46 17.83 35.90
N ASN A 208 2.12 17.56 34.64
CA ASN A 208 0.77 17.72 34.12
C ASN A 208 -0.12 16.48 34.32
N LYS A 209 0.41 15.40 34.91
CA LYS A 209 -0.26 14.10 35.11
C LYS A 209 -0.83 13.52 33.81
N LEU A 210 -0.09 13.70 32.72
CA LEU A 210 -0.44 13.21 31.40
C LEU A 210 0.15 11.81 31.21
N LEU A 211 -0.63 10.92 30.61
CA LEU A 211 -0.19 9.58 30.23
C LEU A 211 0.48 9.65 28.86
N VAL A 212 1.68 9.05 28.75
CA VAL A 212 2.41 8.96 27.50
C VAL A 212 2.06 7.62 26.84
N GLU A 213 1.63 7.69 25.58
CA GLU A 213 1.20 6.53 24.80
C GLU A 213 2.39 5.90 24.04
N PHE A 214 3.28 6.72 23.48
CA PHE A 214 4.45 6.24 22.74
C PHE A 214 5.65 7.18 22.88
N VAL A 215 6.81 6.65 22.51
CA VAL A 215 8.05 7.39 22.27
C VAL A 215 8.57 6.94 20.92
N GLU A 216 8.92 7.89 20.05
CA GLU A 216 9.51 7.59 18.75
C GLU A 216 10.59 8.62 18.40
N PHE A 217 11.69 8.17 17.78
CA PHE A 217 12.79 9.05 17.38
C PHE A 217 12.57 9.63 15.99
N SER A 218 13.12 10.82 15.75
CA SER A 218 13.23 11.34 14.39
C SER A 218 14.16 10.45 13.54
N SER A 219 13.95 10.48 12.23
CA SER A 219 14.79 9.76 11.25
C SER A 219 16.29 10.06 11.40
N ASP A 220 16.66 11.28 11.80
CA ASP A 220 18.04 11.72 12.07
C ASP A 220 18.51 11.49 13.52
N GLN A 221 17.61 10.98 14.35
CA GLN A 221 17.78 10.66 15.77
C GLN A 221 18.22 11.85 16.65
N GLU A 222 18.03 13.09 16.19
CA GLU A 222 18.34 14.29 16.96
C GLU A 222 17.20 14.72 17.89
N SER A 223 15.98 14.30 17.60
CA SER A 223 14.79 14.61 18.40
C SER A 223 13.99 13.35 18.70
N PHE A 224 13.12 13.44 19.69
CA PHE A 224 12.15 12.39 19.98
C PHE A 224 10.77 12.97 20.28
N ALA A 225 9.74 12.27 19.84
CA ALA A 225 8.35 12.64 20.05
C ALA A 225 7.72 11.77 21.14
N CYS A 226 6.97 12.40 22.04
CA CYS A 226 6.13 11.73 23.03
C CYS A 226 4.68 12.11 22.81
N GLY A 227 3.85 11.12 22.46
CA GLY A 227 2.41 11.30 22.29
C GLY A 227 1.63 11.11 23.59
N TYR A 228 0.55 11.86 23.73
CA TYR A 228 -0.44 11.75 24.79
C TYR A 228 -1.82 12.06 24.18
N ASP A 229 -2.91 11.77 24.92
CA ASP A 229 -4.28 11.81 24.40
C ASP A 229 -4.62 13.06 23.56
N ASN A 230 -4.10 14.24 23.95
CA ASN A 230 -4.42 15.53 23.31
C ASN A 230 -3.25 16.17 22.55
N GLY A 231 -2.20 15.42 22.20
CA GLY A 231 -1.13 15.97 21.36
C GLY A 231 0.19 15.21 21.40
N ILE A 232 1.20 15.85 20.82
CA ILE A 232 2.56 15.32 20.73
C ILE A 232 3.54 16.42 21.17
N GLN A 233 4.46 16.06 22.07
CA GLN A 233 5.57 16.93 22.47
C GLN A 233 6.85 16.41 21.84
N VAL A 234 7.55 17.27 21.11
CA VAL A 234 8.84 16.97 20.48
C VAL A 234 9.95 17.57 21.34
N PHE A 235 10.90 16.72 21.73
CA PHE A 235 12.04 17.08 22.55
C PHE A 235 13.32 16.98 21.73
N ASP A 236 14.24 17.92 21.94
CA ASP A 236 15.60 17.80 21.45
C ASP A 236 16.40 16.82 22.33
N MET A 237 17.08 15.85 21.72
CA MET A 237 17.83 14.82 22.44
C MET A 237 18.96 15.41 23.30
N LYS A 238 19.66 16.42 22.77
CA LYS A 238 20.86 16.97 23.45
C LYS A 238 20.48 17.79 24.66
N THR A 239 19.47 18.64 24.56
CA THR A 239 19.08 19.57 25.62
C THR A 239 17.97 19.03 26.51
N GLY A 240 17.20 18.03 26.06
CA GLY A 240 16.03 17.51 26.77
C GLY A 240 14.88 18.53 26.91
N LYS A 241 14.90 19.59 26.08
CA LYS A 241 13.87 20.64 26.08
C LYS A 241 12.84 20.40 25.00
N ILE A 242 11.63 20.88 25.24
CA ILE A 242 10.56 20.83 24.23
C ILE A 242 10.88 21.87 23.15
N VAL A 243 10.94 21.40 21.90
CA VAL A 243 11.18 22.23 20.70
C VAL A 243 9.90 22.52 19.94
N HIS A 244 9.00 21.53 19.84
CA HIS A 244 7.70 21.68 19.19
C HIS A 244 6.60 21.03 20.03
N ALA A 245 5.41 21.63 20.00
CA ALA A 245 4.21 21.11 20.64
C ALA A 245 3.09 21.05 19.59
N VAL A 246 2.62 19.85 19.28
CA VAL A 246 1.53 19.60 18.34
C VAL A 246 0.28 19.31 19.15
N GLN A 247 -0.81 20.03 18.85
CA GLN A 247 -2.13 19.78 19.41
C GLN A 247 -2.87 18.84 18.47
N ALA A 248 -3.37 17.73 18.98
CA ALA A 248 -4.07 16.72 18.17
C ALA A 248 -5.19 16.08 19.01
N ASP A 249 -6.28 15.66 18.36
CA ASP A 249 -7.40 15.02 19.03
C ASP A 249 -7.22 13.49 19.07
N ARG A 250 -7.24 12.93 20.28
CA ARG A 250 -7.22 11.48 20.55
C ARG A 250 -6.07 10.72 19.90
N VAL A 251 -4.84 11.13 20.19
CA VAL A 251 -3.66 10.36 19.81
C VAL A 251 -3.54 9.14 20.72
N ARG A 252 -3.96 7.96 20.24
CA ARG A 252 -3.98 6.71 21.02
C ARG A 252 -3.12 5.63 20.40
N ASN A 253 -2.12 5.20 21.17
CA ASN A 253 -1.27 4.00 20.99
C ASN A 253 -0.96 3.66 19.52
N SER A 254 -0.76 4.70 18.73
CA SER A 254 -0.65 4.63 17.28
C SER A 254 0.79 4.60 16.85
N THR A 255 1.04 3.97 15.70
CA THR A 255 2.35 4.10 15.07
C THR A 255 2.56 5.57 14.72
N VAL A 256 3.74 6.10 14.99
CA VAL A 256 4.12 7.45 14.58
C VAL A 256 5.33 7.36 13.68
N LEU A 257 5.32 8.13 12.60
CA LEU A 257 6.47 8.28 11.72
C LEU A 257 7.00 9.69 11.91
N PHE A 258 8.21 9.78 12.44
CA PHE A 258 8.85 11.05 12.73
C PHE A 258 10.04 11.24 11.80
N ASP A 259 9.90 12.15 10.83
CA ASP A 259 11.01 12.64 10.03
C ASP A 259 11.55 13.95 10.62
N LYS A 260 12.65 14.48 10.09
CA LYS A 260 13.31 15.65 10.65
C LYS A 260 12.38 16.85 10.91
N ASN A 261 11.47 17.12 9.97
CA ASN A 261 10.62 18.31 9.99
C ASN A 261 9.12 17.99 9.99
N SER A 262 8.74 16.72 10.15
CA SER A 262 7.32 16.34 10.13
C SER A 262 7.02 15.11 10.95
N VAL A 263 5.81 15.08 11.49
CA VAL A 263 5.30 13.99 12.28
C VAL A 263 4.02 13.49 11.64
N VAL A 264 3.94 12.20 11.42
CA VAL A 264 2.74 11.52 10.94
C VAL A 264 2.17 10.71 12.09
N TYR A 265 0.91 10.93 12.41
CA TYR A 265 0.22 10.28 13.53
C TYR A 265 -1.24 10.06 13.18
N SER A 266 -1.90 9.15 13.89
CA SER A 266 -3.33 8.93 13.72
C SER A 266 -4.16 9.69 14.75
N THR A 267 -5.39 10.03 14.34
CA THR A 267 -6.39 10.79 15.10
C THR A 267 -7.74 10.09 15.01
N SER A 268 -8.76 10.68 15.67
CA SER A 268 -10.15 10.21 15.59
C SER A 268 -10.76 10.28 14.18
N THR A 269 -10.18 11.07 13.27
CA THR A 269 -10.75 11.37 11.95
C THR A 269 -9.90 10.89 10.77
N GLY A 270 -8.71 10.36 11.02
CA GLY A 270 -7.78 9.98 9.95
C GLY A 270 -6.32 9.94 10.41
N ILE A 271 -5.40 9.84 9.45
CA ILE A 271 -3.96 9.97 9.67
C ILE A 271 -3.54 11.39 9.27
N GLU A 272 -2.94 12.14 10.20
CA GLU A 272 -2.46 13.49 9.95
C GLU A 272 -0.96 13.50 9.66
N VAL A 273 -0.57 14.25 8.63
CA VAL A 273 0.82 14.58 8.29
C VAL A 273 1.04 16.03 8.70
N TYR A 274 1.74 16.24 9.81
CA TYR A 274 1.97 17.56 10.39
C TYR A 274 3.40 18.04 10.08
N ASP A 275 3.53 19.19 9.44
CA ASP A 275 4.82 19.85 9.20
C ASP A 275 5.17 20.73 10.41
N LEU A 276 6.30 20.43 11.06
CA LEU A 276 6.75 21.10 12.28
C LEU A 276 7.25 22.54 12.03
N ASP A 277 7.73 22.84 10.83
CA ASP A 277 8.26 24.16 10.47
C ASP A 277 7.12 25.11 10.06
N LEU A 278 6.19 24.61 9.24
CA LEU A 278 5.07 25.38 8.70
C LEU A 278 3.86 25.42 9.65
N GLN A 279 3.79 24.47 10.60
CA GLN A 279 2.64 24.28 11.48
C GLN A 279 1.33 24.03 10.71
N GLU A 280 1.44 23.44 9.54
CA GLU A 280 0.33 23.03 8.67
C GLU A 280 0.17 21.51 8.75
N SER A 281 -1.07 21.02 8.60
CA SER A 281 -1.38 19.60 8.56
C SER A 281 -2.15 19.22 7.30
N ASP A 282 -1.80 18.08 6.74
CA ASP A 282 -2.57 17.40 5.70
C ASP A 282 -3.18 16.12 6.28
N SER A 283 -4.39 15.77 5.87
CA SER A 283 -5.10 14.57 6.35
C SER A 283 -5.16 13.48 5.28
N ILE A 284 -4.93 12.24 5.70
CA ILE A 284 -5.07 11.01 4.92
C ILE A 284 -6.26 10.23 5.48
N GLY A 285 -7.16 9.77 4.60
CA GLY A 285 -8.33 8.98 5.00
C GLY A 285 -9.43 9.78 5.70
N SER A 286 -9.46 11.11 5.54
CA SER A 286 -10.48 11.98 6.14
C SER A 286 -11.91 11.63 5.73
N ASP A 287 -12.10 11.12 4.51
CA ASP A 287 -13.42 10.79 3.97
C ASP A 287 -13.93 9.45 4.49
N ASP A 288 -13.05 8.59 5.00
CA ASP A 288 -13.40 7.25 5.47
C ASP A 288 -14.08 7.27 6.86
N ALA A 289 -13.87 8.35 7.63
CA ALA A 289 -14.37 8.51 9.00
C ALA A 289 -14.02 7.32 9.92
N LEU A 290 -12.83 6.76 9.76
CA LEU A 290 -12.30 5.63 10.54
C LEU A 290 -11.18 6.09 11.48
N GLU A 291 -11.16 5.51 12.68
CA GLU A 291 -10.07 5.69 13.65
C GLU A 291 -8.91 4.75 13.29
N PHE A 292 -7.99 5.19 12.44
CA PHE A 292 -6.78 4.43 12.13
C PHE A 292 -5.86 4.37 13.36
N HIS A 293 -5.19 3.23 13.57
CA HIS A 293 -4.36 3.02 14.76
C HIS A 293 -2.91 2.77 14.42
N GLN A 294 -2.61 1.68 13.73
CA GLN A 294 -1.25 1.42 13.26
C GLN A 294 -1.17 1.66 11.78
N PHE A 295 -0.06 2.23 11.34
CA PHE A 295 0.23 2.40 9.93
C PHE A 295 1.73 2.32 9.70
N GLY A 296 2.11 2.10 8.45
CA GLY A 296 3.49 2.23 8.03
C GLY A 296 3.58 2.45 6.53
N ILE A 297 4.77 2.86 6.10
CA ILE A 297 5.04 3.19 4.71
C ILE A 297 5.88 2.07 4.10
N LEU A 298 5.38 1.47 3.02
CA LEU A 298 6.18 0.61 2.15
C LEU A 298 6.82 1.45 1.05
N LYS A 299 8.14 1.52 1.05
CA LYS A 299 8.89 2.04 -0.10
C LYS A 299 9.00 0.90 -1.10
N ASN A 300 8.36 1.03 -2.26
CA ASN A 300 8.28 -0.05 -3.26
C ASN A 300 9.59 -0.19 -4.08
N SER A 301 10.72 0.00 -3.40
CA SER A 301 12.02 0.18 -3.99
C SER A 301 12.91 -0.95 -3.48
N LYS A 302 13.13 -1.97 -4.31
CA LYS A 302 14.17 -2.98 -4.13
C LYS A 302 15.55 -2.32 -4.28
N ILE A 303 15.92 -1.44 -3.35
CA ILE A 303 17.16 -0.65 -3.39
C ILE A 303 18.37 -1.49 -2.98
N GLY A 304 18.18 -2.64 -2.32
CA GLY A 304 19.27 -3.51 -1.87
C GLY A 304 20.11 -4.18 -2.96
N ILE A 305 19.74 -4.07 -4.24
CA ILE A 305 20.40 -4.81 -5.35
C ILE A 305 21.15 -3.89 -6.34
N LEU A 306 20.95 -2.57 -6.26
CA LEU A 306 21.52 -1.63 -7.24
C LEU A 306 22.85 -1.05 -6.72
N THR A 307 23.95 -1.33 -7.43
CA THR A 307 25.24 -0.69 -7.16
C THR A 307 25.18 0.79 -7.51
N THR A 308 26.02 1.60 -6.85
CA THR A 308 26.10 3.05 -7.08
C THR A 308 26.31 3.41 -8.56
N GLU A 309 26.99 2.53 -9.31
CA GLU A 309 27.21 2.66 -10.75
C GLU A 309 25.92 2.46 -11.59
N MET A 310 25.02 1.57 -11.15
CA MET A 310 23.71 1.34 -11.81
C MET A 310 22.77 2.53 -11.62
N ILE A 311 22.85 3.21 -10.46
CA ILE A 311 22.07 4.42 -10.15
C ILE A 311 22.54 5.61 -10.99
N THR A 312 23.84 5.69 -11.33
CA THR A 312 24.40 6.75 -12.18
C THR A 312 24.19 6.53 -13.68
N SER A 313 23.69 5.37 -14.09
CA SER A 313 23.33 5.12 -15.48
C SER A 313 21.94 5.71 -15.76
N ASP A 314 21.82 6.62 -16.73
CA ASP A 314 20.54 7.20 -17.19
C ASP A 314 19.67 6.15 -17.91
N ASN A 315 19.26 5.13 -17.17
CA ASN A 315 18.45 4.03 -17.65
C ASN A 315 17.00 4.26 -17.24
N ALA A 316 16.13 4.56 -18.21
CA ALA A 316 14.72 4.89 -17.98
C ALA A 316 13.95 3.79 -17.20
N ILE A 317 14.36 2.52 -17.33
CA ILE A 317 13.77 1.36 -16.63
C ILE A 317 14.19 1.30 -15.15
N ILE A 318 15.44 1.71 -14.85
CA ILE A 318 15.93 1.79 -13.47
C ILE A 318 15.28 2.98 -12.78
N ASN A 319 15.18 4.11 -13.47
CA ASN A 319 14.51 5.31 -12.98
C ASN A 319 13.00 5.10 -12.76
N SER A 320 12.31 4.32 -13.60
CA SER A 320 10.89 3.99 -13.40
C SER A 320 10.66 3.00 -12.26
N LYS A 321 11.62 2.11 -11.97
CA LYS A 321 11.61 1.24 -10.78
C LYS A 321 12.04 1.96 -9.50
N LEU A 322 12.89 2.97 -9.60
CA LEU A 322 13.27 3.87 -8.49
C LEU A 322 12.16 4.86 -8.13
N SER A 323 11.29 5.20 -9.10
CA SER A 323 10.19 6.16 -8.93
C SER A 323 8.87 5.51 -8.48
N SER A 324 8.89 4.31 -7.90
CA SER A 324 7.68 3.73 -7.36
C SER A 324 7.25 4.54 -6.14
N LYS A 325 6.06 5.15 -6.24
CA LYS A 325 5.50 5.92 -5.14
C LYS A 325 5.24 5.00 -3.95
N PRO A 326 5.50 5.46 -2.71
CA PRO A 326 5.30 4.61 -1.55
C PRO A 326 3.82 4.39 -1.29
N ILE A 327 3.53 3.26 -0.64
CA ILE A 327 2.19 2.85 -0.24
C ILE A 327 2.11 2.95 1.28
N LEU A 328 1.06 3.58 1.80
CA LEU A 328 0.75 3.59 3.22
C LEU A 328 -0.27 2.49 3.49
N VAL A 329 0.00 1.67 4.50
CA VAL A 329 -0.90 0.60 4.93
C VAL A 329 -1.29 0.88 6.38
N SER A 330 -2.57 0.76 6.71
CA SER A 330 -3.08 1.03 8.05
C SER A 330 -4.11 -0.01 8.53
N SER A 331 -4.19 -0.19 9.85
CA SER A 331 -5.20 -1.00 10.52
C SER A 331 -6.11 -0.14 11.38
N VAL A 332 -7.33 -0.64 11.61
CA VAL A 332 -8.33 -0.03 12.50
C VAL A 332 -8.49 -0.90 13.75
N PRO A 333 -8.64 -0.33 14.97
CA PRO A 333 -8.89 -1.08 16.18
C PRO A 333 -10.11 -1.99 16.06
N ASN A 334 -10.05 -3.17 16.67
CA ASN A 334 -11.16 -4.11 16.70
C ASN A 334 -11.67 -4.56 15.32
N SER A 335 -10.84 -4.43 14.29
CA SER A 335 -11.14 -4.84 12.93
C SER A 335 -10.13 -5.86 12.42
N SER A 336 -10.60 -6.79 11.58
CA SER A 336 -9.72 -7.64 10.77
C SER A 336 -9.29 -6.93 9.47
N GLN A 337 -9.81 -5.74 9.19
CA GLN A 337 -9.53 -5.05 7.93
C GLN A 337 -8.23 -4.25 7.97
N ILE A 338 -7.48 -4.36 6.89
CA ILE A 338 -6.28 -3.59 6.58
C ILE A 338 -6.60 -2.69 5.40
N TYR A 339 -6.28 -1.41 5.53
CA TYR A 339 -6.56 -0.36 4.57
C TYR A 339 -5.26 0.06 3.87
N ILE A 340 -5.35 0.29 2.57
CA ILE A 340 -4.21 0.66 1.73
C ILE A 340 -4.49 2.04 1.16
N PHE A 341 -3.49 2.91 1.27
CA PHE A 341 -3.48 4.25 0.72
C PHE A 341 -2.30 4.34 -0.23
N SER A 342 -2.59 4.63 -1.48
CA SER A 342 -1.55 4.86 -2.47
C SER A 342 -1.92 6.05 -3.33
N ASP A 343 -0.88 6.68 -3.84
CA ASP A 343 -0.94 7.86 -4.69
C ASP A 343 -1.32 7.51 -6.14
N VAL A 344 -2.10 6.43 -6.26
CA VAL A 344 -2.82 6.08 -7.46
C VAL A 344 -3.80 7.22 -7.65
N SER A 345 -3.51 8.09 -8.62
CA SER A 345 -4.52 8.97 -9.22
C SER A 345 -5.76 8.11 -9.35
N THR A 346 -6.87 8.53 -8.76
CA THR A 346 -8.11 7.77 -8.56
C THR A 346 -8.83 7.40 -9.88
N ALA A 347 -8.07 6.77 -10.76
CA ALA A 347 -8.28 6.36 -12.13
C ALA A 347 -7.99 4.85 -12.28
N ASP A 348 -7.22 4.23 -11.37
CA ASP A 348 -6.86 2.81 -11.44
C ASP A 348 -7.08 2.08 -10.09
N THR A 349 -8.33 1.98 -9.64
CA THR A 349 -8.82 0.79 -8.89
C THR A 349 -10.35 0.72 -8.90
N PRO A 350 -10.95 -0.50 -8.97
CA PRO A 350 -12.33 -0.71 -9.40
C PRO A 350 -13.29 -0.60 -8.21
N VAL A 351 -13.56 0.62 -7.76
CA VAL A 351 -14.80 0.90 -7.01
C VAL A 351 -15.62 1.84 -7.87
N ALA A 352 -16.56 1.26 -8.62
CA ALA A 352 -17.69 1.88 -9.33
C ALA A 352 -17.69 3.43 -9.37
N LYS A 353 -16.69 4.03 -10.03
CA LYS A 353 -16.75 5.45 -10.36
C LYS A 353 -17.56 5.57 -11.62
N LYS A 354 -18.70 6.27 -11.52
CA LYS A 354 -19.53 6.73 -12.65
C LYS A 354 -18.62 6.98 -13.87
N PRO A 355 -18.87 6.31 -15.01
CA PRO A 355 -17.92 6.30 -16.11
C PRO A 355 -17.64 7.73 -16.53
N ALA A 356 -16.35 8.06 -16.68
CA ALA A 356 -15.98 9.22 -17.47
C ALA A 356 -16.64 9.04 -18.85
N ASN A 357 -17.61 9.89 -19.17
CA ASN A 357 -18.38 9.81 -20.40
C ASN A 357 -17.44 10.03 -21.60
N TYR A 358 -16.79 8.97 -22.08
CA TYR A 358 -16.22 8.94 -23.41
C TYR A 358 -17.34 8.54 -24.35
N THR A 359 -17.74 9.46 -25.21
CA THR A 359 -18.82 9.21 -26.17
C THR A 359 -18.31 8.63 -27.48
N LYS A 360 -17.00 8.73 -27.75
CA LYS A 360 -16.40 8.30 -29.02
C LYS A 360 -15.03 7.63 -28.83
N ALA A 361 -14.73 6.68 -29.71
CA ALA A 361 -13.43 6.04 -29.82
C ALA A 361 -12.98 5.99 -31.28
N THR A 362 -11.71 6.25 -31.55
CA THR A 362 -11.10 6.12 -32.88
C THR A 362 -10.11 4.96 -32.87
N LEU A 363 -10.31 3.99 -33.76
CA LEU A 363 -9.38 2.90 -34.03
C LEU A 363 -8.47 3.32 -35.18
N HIS A 364 -7.17 3.48 -34.91
CA HIS A 364 -6.18 3.75 -35.95
C HIS A 364 -5.73 2.41 -36.54
N THR A 365 -6.14 2.07 -37.76
CA THR A 365 -5.80 0.80 -38.40
C THR A 365 -4.77 1.00 -39.51
N THR A 366 -4.17 -0.09 -40.00
CA THR A 366 -3.29 -0.07 -41.17
C THR A 366 -3.97 0.38 -42.47
N LYS A 367 -5.31 0.35 -42.54
CA LYS A 367 -6.11 0.77 -43.70
C LYS A 367 -6.73 2.16 -43.52
N GLY A 368 -6.63 2.76 -42.33
CA GLY A 368 -7.21 4.07 -42.02
C GLY A 368 -7.87 4.12 -40.64
N ASP A 369 -8.52 5.24 -40.34
CA ASP A 369 -9.14 5.48 -39.05
C ASP A 369 -10.63 5.13 -39.05
N ILE A 370 -11.09 4.37 -38.05
CA ILE A 370 -12.50 4.03 -37.84
C ILE A 370 -12.97 4.72 -36.56
N LYS A 371 -13.92 5.66 -36.67
CA LYS A 371 -14.52 6.35 -35.51
C LYS A 371 -15.83 5.71 -35.12
N ILE A 372 -15.92 5.33 -33.86
CA ILE A 372 -17.06 4.64 -33.24
C ILE A 372 -17.69 5.58 -32.21
N GLN A 373 -19.00 5.78 -32.34
CA GLN A 373 -19.83 6.37 -31.29
C GLN A 373 -20.25 5.27 -30.32
N LEU A 374 -19.97 5.45 -29.03
CA LEU A 374 -20.27 4.49 -27.98
C LEU A 374 -21.65 4.79 -27.36
N PHE A 375 -22.31 3.75 -26.83
CA PHE A 375 -23.64 3.84 -26.22
C PHE A 375 -23.64 3.53 -24.71
N PRO A 376 -22.97 4.35 -23.87
CA PRO A 376 -22.87 4.09 -22.44
C PRO A 376 -24.22 4.09 -21.70
N GLN A 377 -25.26 4.69 -22.28
CA GLN A 377 -26.61 4.72 -21.71
C GLN A 377 -27.34 3.38 -21.81
N HIS A 378 -27.01 2.57 -22.82
CA HIS A 378 -27.67 1.29 -23.09
C HIS A 378 -26.82 0.10 -22.60
N THR A 379 -25.50 0.17 -22.77
CA THR A 379 -24.58 -0.93 -22.43
C THR A 379 -23.39 -0.43 -21.61
N PRO A 380 -23.65 0.01 -20.35
CA PRO A 380 -22.64 0.67 -19.52
C PRO A 380 -21.43 -0.22 -19.23
N LYS A 381 -21.63 -1.53 -18.94
CA LYS A 381 -20.51 -2.43 -18.64
C LYS A 381 -19.70 -2.74 -19.89
N THR A 382 -20.36 -2.94 -21.02
CA THR A 382 -19.68 -3.23 -22.28
C THR A 382 -18.82 -2.06 -22.73
N VAL A 383 -19.36 -0.84 -22.62
CA VAL A 383 -18.63 0.39 -22.95
C VAL A 383 -17.48 0.62 -21.96
N GLU A 384 -17.67 0.37 -20.66
CA GLU A 384 -16.62 0.45 -19.65
C GLU A 384 -15.48 -0.54 -19.95
N ASN A 385 -15.81 -1.78 -20.30
CA ASN A 385 -14.85 -2.80 -20.70
C ASN A 385 -14.00 -2.33 -21.89
N PHE A 386 -14.67 -1.91 -22.97
CA PHE A 386 -14.02 -1.45 -24.19
C PHE A 386 -13.09 -0.24 -23.94
N ILE A 387 -13.58 0.78 -23.23
CA ILE A 387 -12.79 1.98 -22.90
C ILE A 387 -11.57 1.62 -22.05
N THR A 388 -11.73 0.72 -21.08
CA THR A 388 -10.64 0.31 -20.19
C THR A 388 -9.57 -0.44 -20.96
N LEU A 389 -9.96 -1.36 -21.84
CA LEU A 389 -9.03 -2.08 -22.73
C LEU A 389 -8.31 -1.12 -23.70
N CYS A 390 -9.01 -0.12 -24.25
CA CYS A 390 -8.38 0.94 -25.05
C CYS A 390 -7.32 1.72 -24.27
N LYS A 391 -7.61 2.14 -23.03
CA LYS A 391 -6.65 2.87 -22.18
C LYS A 391 -5.41 2.04 -21.83
N GLN A 392 -5.61 0.74 -21.60
CA GLN A 392 -4.52 -0.21 -21.34
C GLN A 392 -3.70 -0.54 -22.59
N SER A 393 -4.00 0.07 -23.75
CA SER A 393 -3.34 -0.23 -25.03
C SER A 393 -3.49 -1.70 -25.43
N TYR A 394 -4.54 -2.37 -24.97
CA TYR A 394 -4.76 -3.81 -25.16
C TYR A 394 -4.99 -4.15 -26.64
N TYR A 395 -5.67 -3.27 -27.37
CA TYR A 395 -5.93 -3.46 -28.80
C TYR A 395 -4.75 -3.07 -29.71
N ASN A 396 -3.64 -2.58 -29.15
CA ASN A 396 -2.48 -2.21 -29.98
C ASN A 396 -1.82 -3.48 -30.54
N ASN A 397 -1.60 -3.47 -31.85
CA ASN A 397 -1.10 -4.60 -32.65
C ASN A 397 -2.05 -5.80 -32.78
N VAL A 398 -3.32 -5.66 -32.39
CA VAL A 398 -4.34 -6.71 -32.58
C VAL A 398 -4.81 -6.73 -34.03
N ILE A 399 -4.94 -7.94 -34.58
CA ILE A 399 -5.33 -8.15 -35.98
C ILE A 399 -6.84 -8.26 -36.16
N PHE A 400 -7.32 -8.02 -37.37
CA PHE A 400 -8.61 -8.53 -37.82
C PHE A 400 -8.41 -9.99 -38.23
N HIS A 401 -8.81 -10.91 -37.35
CA HIS A 401 -8.59 -12.35 -37.55
C HIS A 401 -9.71 -13.02 -38.34
N ARG A 402 -10.86 -12.36 -38.53
CA ARG A 402 -11.99 -12.88 -39.29
C ARG A 402 -12.72 -11.77 -40.04
N VAL A 403 -12.93 -11.95 -41.33
CA VAL A 403 -13.62 -11.01 -42.23
C VAL A 403 -14.55 -11.82 -43.13
N ILE A 404 -15.86 -11.56 -43.05
CA ILE A 404 -16.86 -12.24 -43.87
C ILE A 404 -17.59 -11.17 -44.70
N PRO A 405 -17.46 -11.21 -46.03
CA PRO A 405 -18.18 -10.30 -46.93
C PRO A 405 -19.69 -10.37 -46.73
N GLU A 406 -20.35 -9.21 -46.81
CA GLU A 406 -21.79 -9.02 -46.59
C GLU A 406 -22.29 -9.47 -45.21
N PHE A 407 -21.39 -9.52 -44.23
CA PHE A 407 -21.73 -9.92 -42.87
C PHE A 407 -21.04 -9.05 -41.82
N MET A 408 -19.74 -9.27 -41.56
CA MET A 408 -19.03 -8.56 -40.48
C MET A 408 -17.50 -8.72 -40.54
N ILE A 409 -16.82 -7.78 -39.90
CA ILE A 409 -15.38 -7.82 -39.64
C ILE A 409 -15.13 -7.95 -38.13
N GLN A 410 -14.30 -8.90 -37.71
CA GLN A 410 -14.06 -9.25 -36.30
C GLN A 410 -12.61 -9.01 -35.90
N THR A 411 -12.43 -8.51 -34.68
CA THR A 411 -11.13 -8.23 -34.07
C THR A 411 -11.20 -8.36 -32.53
N GLY A 412 -10.15 -7.91 -31.84
CA GLY A 412 -10.10 -7.87 -30.38
C GLY A 412 -9.57 -9.13 -29.71
N ASP A 413 -8.98 -10.05 -30.48
CA ASP A 413 -8.25 -11.22 -29.96
C ASP A 413 -6.73 -11.00 -30.02
N PRO A 414 -6.02 -10.93 -28.87
CA PRO A 414 -4.56 -10.83 -28.83
C PRO A 414 -3.82 -12.00 -29.50
N LYS A 415 -4.42 -13.20 -29.52
CA LYS A 415 -3.81 -14.38 -30.16
C LYS A 415 -4.05 -14.39 -31.67
N GLY A 416 -5.13 -13.76 -32.13
CA GLY A 416 -5.50 -13.66 -33.55
C GLY A 416 -5.96 -15.00 -34.15
N ASP A 417 -6.47 -15.90 -33.32
CA ASP A 417 -6.99 -17.24 -33.70
C ASP A 417 -8.47 -17.43 -33.32
N GLY A 418 -9.10 -16.43 -32.71
CA GLY A 418 -10.50 -16.43 -32.26
C GLY A 418 -10.72 -17.09 -30.90
N THR A 419 -9.70 -17.66 -30.26
CA THR A 419 -9.82 -18.37 -28.97
C THR A 419 -9.41 -17.53 -27.77
N GLY A 420 -8.73 -16.41 -28.00
CA GLY A 420 -8.22 -15.54 -26.95
C GLY A 420 -9.10 -14.33 -26.67
N GLY A 421 -8.75 -13.62 -25.59
CA GLY A 421 -9.40 -12.37 -25.23
C GLY A 421 -10.16 -12.46 -23.92
N GLU A 422 -9.80 -11.60 -22.98
CA GLU A 422 -10.43 -11.51 -21.66
C GLU A 422 -10.98 -10.09 -21.45
N SER A 423 -12.01 -9.97 -20.60
CA SER A 423 -12.52 -8.65 -20.20
C SER A 423 -11.51 -7.91 -19.31
N CYS A 424 -11.71 -6.61 -19.12
CA CYS A 424 -10.86 -5.78 -18.25
C CYS A 424 -10.88 -6.23 -16.78
N TRP A 425 -11.85 -7.05 -16.38
CA TRP A 425 -11.99 -7.59 -15.02
C TRP A 425 -11.38 -9.01 -14.86
N GLY A 426 -10.84 -9.59 -15.94
CA GLY A 426 -10.38 -10.98 -15.98
C GLY A 426 -11.54 -11.96 -16.18
N GLY A 427 -11.45 -12.78 -17.24
CA GLY A 427 -12.52 -13.71 -17.63
C GLY A 427 -13.69 -13.06 -18.41
N TYR A 428 -14.88 -13.68 -18.34
CA TYR A 428 -16.07 -13.29 -19.12
C TYR A 428 -17.08 -12.46 -18.32
N PHE A 429 -17.83 -11.58 -18.99
CA PHE A 429 -18.93 -10.80 -18.40
C PHE A 429 -20.29 -11.01 -19.10
N LYS A 430 -21.35 -10.60 -18.40
CA LYS A 430 -22.76 -10.79 -18.81
C LYS A 430 -23.15 -9.94 -20.03
N ASP A 431 -24.14 -10.41 -20.79
CA ASP A 431 -24.70 -9.65 -21.92
C ASP A 431 -25.61 -8.50 -21.46
N GLU A 432 -25.65 -7.42 -22.25
CA GLU A 432 -26.51 -6.25 -22.03
C GLU A 432 -27.40 -6.03 -23.27
N PHE A 433 -28.63 -6.56 -23.24
CA PHE A 433 -29.58 -6.40 -24.35
C PHE A 433 -30.54 -5.24 -24.10
N THR A 434 -30.85 -4.47 -25.14
CA THR A 434 -31.83 -3.38 -25.09
C THR A 434 -32.67 -3.39 -26.38
N ASP A 435 -34.00 -3.28 -26.26
CA ASP A 435 -34.93 -3.28 -27.40
C ASP A 435 -34.81 -2.04 -28.32
N GLN A 436 -33.96 -1.08 -27.97
CA GLN A 436 -33.72 0.16 -28.71
C GLN A 436 -32.54 0.07 -29.69
N LEU A 437 -31.77 -1.02 -29.63
CA LEU A 437 -30.60 -1.25 -30.48
C LEU A 437 -30.83 -2.52 -31.30
N SER A 438 -30.61 -2.44 -32.60
CA SER A 438 -30.67 -3.56 -33.55
C SER A 438 -29.40 -3.57 -34.39
N HIS A 439 -28.97 -4.74 -34.84
CA HIS A 439 -27.78 -4.90 -35.68
C HIS A 439 -28.04 -4.43 -37.12
N GLU A 440 -28.16 -3.12 -37.28
CA GLU A 440 -28.09 -2.43 -38.58
C GLU A 440 -26.66 -2.46 -39.13
N LYS A 441 -26.49 -2.03 -40.37
CA LYS A 441 -25.18 -1.77 -40.99
C LYS A 441 -24.32 -0.82 -40.15
N TYR A 442 -23.04 -1.18 -39.97
CA TYR A 442 -22.00 -0.46 -39.22
C TYR A 442 -22.18 -0.37 -37.71
N MET A 443 -22.91 -1.32 -37.11
CA MET A 443 -23.02 -1.45 -35.67
C MET A 443 -21.83 -2.24 -35.09
N VAL A 444 -21.41 -1.87 -33.89
CA VAL A 444 -20.29 -2.50 -33.17
C VAL A 444 -20.83 -3.31 -32.01
N SER A 445 -20.52 -4.60 -32.00
CA SER A 445 -21.10 -5.57 -31.07
C SER A 445 -20.07 -6.57 -30.55
N MET A 446 -20.28 -7.11 -29.36
CA MET A 446 -19.36 -8.06 -28.72
C MET A 446 -19.41 -9.45 -29.39
N ALA A 447 -18.25 -10.03 -29.64
CA ALA A 447 -18.14 -11.42 -30.07
C ALA A 447 -18.11 -12.32 -28.81
N ASN A 448 -19.13 -13.16 -28.66
CA ASN A 448 -19.26 -14.10 -27.53
C ASN A 448 -19.35 -15.54 -28.06
N ALA A 449 -18.99 -16.52 -27.23
CA ALA A 449 -19.05 -17.96 -27.53
C ALA A 449 -20.34 -18.62 -26.99
N GLY A 450 -21.34 -17.79 -26.63
CA GLY A 450 -22.56 -18.19 -25.93
C GLY A 450 -23.02 -17.12 -24.95
N ALA A 451 -24.19 -17.32 -24.35
CA ALA A 451 -24.77 -16.35 -23.43
C ALA A 451 -23.82 -16.05 -22.26
N ASN A 452 -23.60 -14.76 -21.97
CA ASN A 452 -22.77 -14.21 -20.91
C ASN A 452 -21.27 -14.55 -21.01
N THR A 453 -20.75 -14.70 -22.23
CA THR A 453 -19.33 -14.97 -22.48
C THR A 453 -18.62 -13.81 -23.19
N ASN A 454 -18.96 -12.57 -22.86
CA ASN A 454 -18.29 -11.41 -23.45
C ASN A 454 -16.87 -11.27 -22.87
N GLY A 455 -15.88 -11.07 -23.74
CA GLY A 455 -14.47 -10.88 -23.38
C GLY A 455 -13.92 -9.56 -23.93
N SER A 456 -12.86 -9.63 -24.74
CA SER A 456 -12.31 -8.46 -25.45
C SER A 456 -12.66 -8.40 -26.93
N GLN A 457 -13.15 -9.50 -27.51
CA GLN A 457 -13.44 -9.60 -28.94
C GLN A 457 -14.72 -8.85 -29.31
N PHE A 458 -14.71 -8.17 -30.46
CA PHE A 458 -15.86 -7.47 -31.00
C PHE A 458 -15.85 -7.52 -32.54
N PHE A 459 -17.01 -7.26 -33.12
CA PHE A 459 -17.18 -7.19 -34.57
C PHE A 459 -17.93 -5.93 -34.99
N ILE A 460 -17.73 -5.54 -36.24
CA ILE A 460 -18.43 -4.44 -36.92
C ILE A 460 -19.23 -5.05 -38.05
N THR A 461 -20.53 -4.78 -38.09
CA THR A 461 -21.43 -5.28 -39.14
C THR A 461 -21.26 -4.49 -40.45
N THR A 462 -21.34 -5.18 -41.58
CA THR A 462 -21.29 -4.55 -42.91
C THR A 462 -22.64 -4.59 -43.63
N GLU A 463 -23.58 -5.40 -43.13
CA GLU A 463 -24.97 -5.50 -43.57
C GLU A 463 -25.94 -5.59 -42.38
N ASP A 464 -27.24 -5.52 -42.65
CA ASP A 464 -28.29 -5.65 -41.63
C ASP A 464 -28.44 -7.11 -41.19
N VAL A 465 -28.08 -7.40 -39.94
CA VAL A 465 -28.00 -8.77 -39.37
C VAL A 465 -28.87 -8.92 -38.12
N THR A 466 -30.15 -8.55 -38.24
CA THR A 466 -31.14 -8.54 -37.14
C THR A 466 -31.33 -9.87 -36.42
N PHE A 467 -30.91 -11.00 -37.02
CA PHE A 467 -30.94 -12.32 -36.37
C PHE A 467 -29.91 -12.49 -35.23
N LEU A 468 -28.98 -11.54 -35.08
CA LEU A 468 -28.03 -11.42 -33.96
C LEU A 468 -28.59 -10.59 -32.79
N ASP A 469 -29.74 -9.93 -32.97
CA ASP A 469 -30.42 -9.18 -31.91
C ASP A 469 -30.78 -10.10 -30.74
N GLY A 470 -30.50 -9.66 -29.52
CA GLY A 470 -30.69 -10.45 -28.31
C GLY A 470 -29.71 -11.62 -28.12
N LYS A 471 -28.69 -11.75 -28.99
CA LYS A 471 -27.58 -12.72 -28.83
C LYS A 471 -26.23 -12.06 -28.59
N HIS A 472 -25.99 -10.92 -29.24
CA HIS A 472 -24.75 -10.15 -29.10
C HIS A 472 -25.03 -8.74 -28.58
N THR A 473 -24.14 -8.26 -27.71
CA THR A 473 -24.30 -6.97 -27.03
C THR A 473 -23.79 -5.83 -27.90
N ILE A 474 -24.70 -4.98 -28.39
CA ILE A 474 -24.39 -3.79 -29.20
C ILE A 474 -23.92 -2.65 -28.29
N PHE A 475 -22.73 -2.11 -28.53
CA PHE A 475 -22.17 -1.05 -27.67
C PHE A 475 -21.70 0.20 -28.43
N GLY A 476 -21.76 0.19 -29.76
CA GLY A 476 -21.48 1.39 -30.54
C GLY A 476 -21.91 1.32 -32.01
N LYS A 477 -21.67 2.40 -32.74
CA LYS A 477 -21.90 2.55 -34.18
C LYS A 477 -20.76 3.29 -34.84
N VAL A 478 -20.29 2.85 -36.01
CA VAL A 478 -19.28 3.59 -36.78
C VAL A 478 -19.93 4.86 -37.35
N VAL A 479 -19.33 6.01 -37.06
CA VAL A 479 -19.79 7.34 -37.50
C VAL A 479 -18.89 7.97 -38.56
N SER A 480 -17.64 7.50 -38.69
CA SER A 480 -16.68 7.93 -39.71
C SER A 480 -15.71 6.79 -39.97
N GLY A 481 -15.22 6.65 -41.21
CA GLY A 481 -14.36 5.53 -41.61
C GLY A 481 -15.14 4.31 -42.12
N THR A 482 -16.37 4.50 -42.63
CA THR A 482 -17.16 3.43 -43.26
C THR A 482 -16.52 2.92 -44.55
N ASP A 483 -15.79 3.79 -45.25
CA ASP A 483 -14.92 3.47 -46.39
C ASP A 483 -13.77 2.54 -45.99
N VAL A 484 -13.19 2.75 -44.80
CA VAL A 484 -12.15 1.87 -44.24
C VAL A 484 -12.72 0.51 -43.88
N VAL A 485 -13.89 0.46 -43.23
CA VAL A 485 -14.59 -0.79 -42.91
C VAL A 485 -14.87 -1.60 -44.18
N GLN A 486 -15.39 -0.95 -45.23
CA GLN A 486 -15.64 -1.59 -46.51
C GLN A 486 -14.32 -2.04 -47.18
N SER A 487 -13.27 -1.24 -47.13
CA SER A 487 -11.96 -1.64 -47.66
C SER A 487 -11.34 -2.83 -46.91
N ILE A 488 -11.66 -3.04 -45.64
CA ILE A 488 -11.24 -4.22 -44.86
C ILE A 488 -12.06 -5.44 -45.28
N GLU A 489 -13.37 -5.26 -45.53
CA GLU A 489 -14.29 -6.31 -45.98
C GLU A 489 -13.93 -6.87 -47.37
N GLU A 490 -13.46 -6.01 -48.29
CA GLU A 490 -13.09 -6.39 -49.67
C GLU A 490 -11.75 -7.15 -49.78
N VAL A 491 -11.06 -7.39 -48.67
CA VAL A 491 -9.76 -8.09 -48.67
C VAL A 491 -9.94 -9.59 -48.89
N GLU A 492 -9.06 -10.19 -49.69
CA GLU A 492 -9.04 -11.65 -49.90
C GLU A 492 -8.76 -12.40 -48.59
N THR A 493 -9.62 -13.37 -48.28
CA THR A 493 -9.52 -14.23 -47.09
C THR A 493 -9.18 -15.67 -47.46
N ASP A 494 -8.63 -16.41 -46.50
CA ASP A 494 -8.43 -17.85 -46.61
C ASP A 494 -9.72 -18.66 -46.34
N LYS A 495 -9.57 -19.97 -46.17
CA LYS A 495 -10.69 -20.90 -45.91
C LYS A 495 -11.32 -20.73 -44.52
N ASP A 496 -10.63 -20.08 -43.59
CA ASP A 496 -11.07 -19.83 -42.22
C ASP A 496 -11.56 -18.37 -42.05
N ASP A 497 -11.92 -17.72 -43.16
CA ASP A 497 -12.34 -16.31 -43.23
C ASP A 497 -11.26 -15.32 -42.73
N LYS A 498 -9.98 -15.72 -42.72
CA LYS A 498 -8.88 -14.87 -42.23
C LYS A 498 -8.24 -14.09 -43.38
N PRO A 499 -8.08 -12.75 -43.26
CA PRO A 499 -7.42 -11.95 -44.30
C PRO A 499 -6.01 -12.42 -44.62
N LEU A 500 -5.68 -12.56 -45.92
CA LEU A 500 -4.32 -12.87 -46.39
C LEU A 500 -3.35 -11.72 -46.07
N ASP A 501 -3.82 -10.48 -46.25
CA ASP A 501 -3.11 -9.30 -45.83
C ASP A 501 -3.38 -9.00 -44.36
N ARG A 502 -2.31 -8.83 -43.57
CA ARG A 502 -2.42 -8.57 -42.14
C ARG A 502 -2.93 -7.14 -41.89
N ILE A 503 -4.18 -7.01 -41.49
CA ILE A 503 -4.80 -5.75 -41.06
C ILE A 503 -4.73 -5.64 -39.54
N VAL A 504 -4.21 -4.53 -39.03
CA VAL A 504 -3.87 -4.37 -37.61
C VAL A 504 -4.42 -3.06 -37.06
N ILE A 505 -4.88 -3.08 -35.81
CA ILE A 505 -5.13 -1.88 -35.00
C ILE A 505 -3.78 -1.39 -34.44
N LEU A 506 -3.32 -0.23 -34.89
CA LEU A 506 -2.06 0.38 -34.47
C LEU A 506 -2.18 1.02 -33.08
N SER A 507 -3.26 1.78 -32.87
CA SER A 507 -3.55 2.44 -31.59
C SER A 507 -5.02 2.82 -31.49
N THR A 508 -5.46 3.21 -30.29
CA THR A 508 -6.83 3.68 -30.06
C THR A 508 -6.82 5.04 -29.36
N THR A 509 -7.69 5.95 -29.81
CA THR A 509 -7.84 7.29 -29.23
C THR A 509 -9.26 7.46 -28.69
N LEU A 510 -9.41 7.94 -27.46
CA LEU A 510 -10.71 8.13 -26.79
C LEU A 510 -11.08 9.61 -26.73
N GLU A 511 -12.32 9.94 -27.10
CA GLU A 511 -12.87 11.30 -27.13
C GLU A 511 -14.08 11.40 -26.18
N LYS A 512 -14.22 12.54 -25.48
CA LYS A 512 -15.33 12.81 -24.55
C LYS A 512 -16.54 13.38 -25.26
#